data_AF-A0A9W4UYC6-F1
#
_entry.id   AF-A0A9W4UYC6-F1
#
_cell.length_a   1.000
_cell.length_b   1.000
_cell.length_c   1.000
_cell.angle_alpha   90.00
_cell.angle_beta   90.00
_cell.angle_gamma   90.00
#
_symmetry.space_group_name_H-M   'P 1'
#
loop_
_entity.id
_entity.type
_entity.pdbx_description
1 polymer ?
#
loop_
_entity_poly.entity_id
_entity_poly.type
_entity_poly.pdbx_seq_one_letter_code
_entity_poly.pdbx_strand_id
1 'polypeptide(L)'
;MDIDKNILKEKISLFIDKSKTLEDVKETLGVRNTMIKVGGKMKAEFDVAVAIKRLRNEVIMLQDKTSGTVDEVLDSYIKTLYYRPFDVRYLFFSDHVVARTRISLGSDKIGDNYCLCFPRSPKKNEYTSILVSKGIISNKFADSTETSHMYPIKLNKDGDNKIQVELGASGHIPLNDYNYKSDFKNKIIEMYGNDVLGEDIFSYIYAILFSNQYRRVFLDQLKFDYPKIPFFDKKTFRMLAKLGHELIKYHTFELKHRIGEFHGKRWSVDNGFPKLEAGKIKINNNAYFENIPNNVYRFDVGGRKVLVDLLKKRGCEGYGNVQRFCETAGAIQKTLEIQEKIDKIVKTKIQ
;
A
#
# COMPACT_ATOMS: atom_id res chain seq x y z
N MET A 1 -13.07 6.95 -1.73
CA MET A 1 -11.87 6.69 -0.90
C MET A 1 -11.56 7.94 -0.11
N ASP A 2 -11.02 7.81 1.10
CA ASP A 2 -10.64 8.94 1.96
C ASP A 2 -9.46 8.56 2.86
N ILE A 3 -8.77 9.52 3.46
CA ILE A 3 -7.71 9.26 4.44
C ILE A 3 -8.33 8.89 5.79
N ASP A 4 -9.50 9.44 6.11
CA ASP A 4 -10.23 9.18 7.34
C ASP A 4 -11.38 8.20 7.10
N LYS A 5 -11.43 7.15 7.91
CA LYS A 5 -12.43 6.08 7.80
C LYS A 5 -13.85 6.60 8.07
N ASN A 6 -14.01 7.46 9.07
CA ASN A 6 -15.30 7.99 9.50
C ASN A 6 -15.82 9.00 8.48
N ILE A 7 -14.97 9.89 7.96
CA ILE A 7 -15.35 10.80 6.87
C ILE A 7 -15.78 10.00 5.63
N LEU A 8 -15.07 8.93 5.27
CA LEU A 8 -15.49 8.07 4.17
C LEU A 8 -16.87 7.45 4.46
N LYS A 9 -17.09 6.96 5.67
CA LYS A 9 -18.33 6.32 6.08
C LYS A 9 -19.51 7.28 6.06
N GLU A 10 -19.34 8.51 6.56
CA GLU A 10 -20.32 9.59 6.45
C GLU A 10 -20.65 9.94 5.00
N LYS A 11 -19.64 10.02 4.12
CA LYS A 11 -19.88 10.25 2.68
C LYS A 11 -20.67 9.11 2.05
N ILE A 12 -20.44 7.86 2.47
CA ILE A 12 -21.15 6.69 1.94
C ILE A 12 -22.54 6.54 2.56
N SER A 13 -22.76 6.93 3.82
CA SER A 13 -24.09 6.87 4.43
C SER A 13 -25.10 7.75 3.69
N LEU A 14 -24.66 8.84 3.06
CA LEU A 14 -25.48 9.66 2.16
C LEU A 14 -25.97 8.93 0.91
N PHE A 15 -25.22 7.95 0.38
CA PHE A 15 -25.70 7.13 -0.74
C PHE A 15 -26.93 6.31 -0.36
N ILE A 16 -26.98 5.83 0.88
CA ILE A 16 -28.00 4.91 1.34
C ILE A 16 -29.18 5.60 2.03
N ASP A 17 -28.99 6.84 2.49
CA ASP A 17 -30.04 7.67 3.04
C ASP A 17 -31.09 8.00 1.96
N LYS A 18 -32.31 7.48 2.14
CA LYS A 18 -33.43 7.65 1.20
C LYS A 18 -33.96 9.08 1.19
N SER A 19 -33.66 9.89 2.20
CA SER A 19 -34.05 11.31 2.26
C SER A 19 -33.19 12.20 1.35
N LYS A 20 -32.01 11.73 0.94
CA LYS A 20 -31.08 12.48 0.08
C LYS A 20 -31.41 12.32 -1.40
N THR A 21 -31.42 13.45 -2.10
CA THR A 21 -31.60 13.52 -3.55
C THR A 21 -30.32 13.09 -4.27
N LEU A 22 -30.44 12.82 -5.58
CA LEU A 22 -29.27 12.55 -6.43
C LEU A 22 -28.27 13.72 -6.42
N GLU A 23 -28.77 14.95 -6.35
CA GLU A 23 -27.93 16.15 -6.41
C GLU A 23 -27.14 16.32 -5.11
N ASP A 24 -27.76 16.09 -3.95
CA ASP A 24 -27.08 16.12 -2.64
C ASP A 24 -25.89 15.16 -2.60
N VAL A 25 -26.07 13.96 -3.16
CA VAL A 25 -25.02 12.93 -3.22
C VAL A 25 -23.91 13.34 -4.20
N LYS A 26 -24.27 13.88 -5.38
CA LYS A 26 -23.29 14.35 -6.37
C LYS A 26 -22.43 15.48 -5.83
N GLU A 27 -23.05 16.47 -5.18
CA GLU A 27 -22.37 17.62 -4.58
C GLU A 27 -21.37 17.17 -3.52
N THR A 28 -21.82 16.32 -2.59
CA THR A 28 -20.98 15.85 -1.48
C THR A 28 -19.72 15.09 -1.95
N LEU A 29 -19.82 14.38 -3.07
CA LEU A 29 -18.73 13.56 -3.60
C LEU A 29 -17.89 14.29 -4.65
N GLY A 30 -18.31 15.49 -5.05
CA GLY A 30 -17.69 16.22 -6.16
C GLY A 30 -17.72 15.45 -7.47
N VAL A 31 -18.73 14.59 -7.70
CA VAL A 31 -18.84 13.84 -8.95
C VAL A 31 -19.30 14.79 -10.04
N ARG A 32 -18.42 15.04 -11.01
CA ARG A 32 -18.76 15.80 -12.22
C ARG A 32 -19.36 14.84 -13.25
N ASN A 33 -20.33 15.32 -14.03
CA ASN A 33 -20.87 14.58 -15.17
C ASN A 33 -19.82 14.52 -16.28
N THR A 34 -18.80 13.67 -16.14
CA THR A 34 -17.82 13.43 -17.20
C THR A 34 -18.42 12.46 -18.21
N MET A 35 -18.40 12.83 -19.49
CA MET A 35 -18.90 12.00 -20.57
C MET A 35 -17.73 11.41 -21.36
N ILE A 36 -17.76 10.11 -21.62
CA ILE A 36 -16.77 9.38 -22.43
C ILE A 36 -17.42 8.81 -23.69
N LYS A 37 -16.62 8.69 -24.75
CA LYS A 37 -17.07 8.11 -26.02
C LYS A 37 -16.88 6.60 -25.98
N VAL A 38 -17.98 5.85 -26.01
CA VAL A 38 -18.00 4.38 -26.02
C VAL A 38 -18.77 3.90 -27.25
N GLY A 39 -18.08 3.26 -28.19
CA GLY A 39 -18.71 2.75 -29.43
C GLY A 39 -19.39 3.87 -30.26
N GLY A 40 -18.78 5.06 -30.32
CA GLY A 40 -19.31 6.20 -31.07
C GLY A 40 -20.37 7.04 -30.35
N LYS A 41 -20.94 6.56 -29.23
CA LYS A 41 -21.93 7.30 -28.42
C LYS A 41 -21.28 7.90 -27.17
N MET A 42 -21.71 9.10 -26.78
CA MET A 42 -21.34 9.67 -25.49
C MET A 42 -22.13 8.99 -24.37
N LYS A 43 -21.44 8.49 -23.35
CA LYS A 43 -22.03 7.95 -22.13
C LYS A 43 -21.37 8.59 -20.91
N ALA A 44 -22.08 8.66 -19.79
CA ALA A 44 -21.45 9.05 -18.54
C ALA A 44 -20.32 8.06 -18.21
N GLU A 45 -19.16 8.59 -17.80
CA GLU A 45 -18.02 7.80 -17.31
C GLU A 45 -18.40 7.00 -16.07
N PHE A 46 -19.26 7.59 -15.24
CA PHE A 46 -19.81 6.97 -14.04
C PHE A 46 -21.26 7.42 -13.85
N ASP A 47 -22.19 6.47 -13.80
CA ASP A 47 -23.61 6.74 -13.55
C ASP A 47 -23.90 6.67 -12.05
N VAL A 48 -23.87 7.85 -11.40
CA VAL A 48 -24.13 8.00 -9.96
C VAL A 48 -25.51 7.49 -9.56
N ALA A 49 -26.52 7.68 -10.40
CA ALA A 49 -27.89 7.26 -10.09
C ALA A 49 -28.01 5.74 -10.05
N VAL A 50 -27.39 5.06 -11.03
CA VAL A 50 -27.32 3.60 -11.07
C VAL A 50 -26.50 3.07 -9.88
N ALA A 51 -25.38 3.70 -9.54
CA ALA A 51 -24.56 3.31 -8.40
C ALA A 51 -25.33 3.43 -7.07
N ILE A 52 -26.02 4.56 -6.83
CA ILE A 52 -26.88 4.76 -5.64
C ILE A 52 -27.94 3.68 -5.55
N LYS A 53 -28.67 3.43 -6.64
CA LYS A 53 -29.75 2.42 -6.67
C LYS A 53 -29.21 1.04 -6.30
N ARG A 54 -28.08 0.65 -6.88
CA ARG A 54 -27.46 -0.66 -6.65
C ARG A 54 -26.93 -0.79 -5.22
N LEU A 55 -26.24 0.22 -4.71
CA LEU A 55 -25.73 0.23 -3.33
C LEU A 55 -26.84 0.19 -2.29
N ARG A 56 -27.92 0.96 -2.47
CA ARG A 56 -29.09 0.90 -1.58
C ARG A 56 -29.66 -0.51 -1.50
N ASN A 57 -29.83 -1.17 -2.65
CA ASN A 57 -30.31 -2.54 -2.70
C ASN A 57 -29.34 -3.54 -2.05
N GLU A 58 -28.04 -3.40 -2.32
CA GLU A 58 -26.98 -4.25 -1.74
C GLU A 58 -26.96 -4.15 -0.22
N VAL A 59 -27.02 -2.94 0.33
CA VAL A 59 -27.03 -2.71 1.79
C VAL A 59 -28.30 -3.28 2.43
N ILE A 60 -29.49 -3.04 1.86
CA ILE A 60 -30.75 -3.60 2.38
C ILE A 60 -30.68 -5.14 2.42
N MET A 61 -30.28 -5.78 1.32
CA MET A 61 -30.20 -7.25 1.28
C MET A 61 -29.22 -7.82 2.30
N LEU A 62 -28.13 -7.11 2.58
CA LEU A 62 -27.15 -7.56 3.57
C LEU A 62 -27.62 -7.35 5.00
N GLN A 63 -28.32 -6.26 5.29
CA GLN A 63 -28.95 -6.06 6.58
C GLN A 63 -29.94 -7.18 6.89
N ASP A 64 -30.81 -7.49 5.92
CA ASP A 64 -31.80 -8.56 6.03
C ASP A 64 -31.13 -9.92 6.24
N LYS A 65 -29.97 -10.17 5.60
CA LYS A 65 -29.25 -11.44 5.70
C LYS A 65 -28.42 -11.60 6.98
N THR A 66 -27.87 -10.52 7.50
CA THR A 66 -26.91 -10.56 8.63
C THR A 66 -27.51 -10.17 9.97
N SER A 67 -28.74 -9.65 9.99
CA SER A 67 -29.35 -9.00 11.16
C SER A 67 -28.47 -7.88 11.75
N GLY A 68 -27.53 -7.37 10.96
CA GLY A 68 -26.59 -6.33 11.36
C GLY A 68 -27.13 -4.93 11.10
N THR A 69 -26.59 -3.97 11.82
CA THR A 69 -26.87 -2.55 11.61
C THR A 69 -26.34 -2.08 10.25
N VAL A 70 -26.89 -0.97 9.73
CA VAL A 70 -26.35 -0.27 8.54
C VAL A 70 -24.84 -0.07 8.67
N ASP A 71 -24.44 0.31 9.87
CA ASP A 71 -23.11 0.73 10.24
C ASP A 71 -22.09 -0.41 10.08
N GLU A 72 -22.44 -1.59 10.57
CA GLU A 72 -21.65 -2.83 10.46
C GLU A 72 -21.54 -3.28 9.00
N VAL A 73 -22.64 -3.19 8.24
CA VAL A 73 -22.61 -3.50 6.80
C VAL A 73 -21.65 -2.57 6.08
N LEU A 74 -21.74 -1.25 6.29
CA LEU A 74 -20.82 -0.29 5.67
C LEU A 74 -19.36 -0.56 6.04
N ASP A 75 -19.09 -0.85 7.32
CA ASP A 75 -17.75 -1.16 7.78
C ASP A 75 -17.16 -2.40 7.12
N SER A 76 -17.98 -3.41 6.81
CA SER A 76 -17.53 -4.63 6.12
C SER A 76 -17.01 -4.36 4.70
N TYR A 77 -17.48 -3.28 4.05
CA TYR A 77 -17.04 -2.84 2.71
C TYR A 77 -15.86 -1.89 2.76
N ILE A 78 -15.56 -1.27 3.90
CA ILE A 78 -14.43 -0.35 4.00
C ILE A 78 -13.14 -1.15 4.19
N LYS A 79 -12.25 -1.07 3.19
CA LYS A 79 -10.95 -1.75 3.18
C LYS A 79 -9.81 -0.75 3.23
N THR A 80 -8.72 -1.14 3.89
CA THR A 80 -7.45 -0.40 3.84
C THR A 80 -6.88 -0.48 2.43
N LEU A 81 -6.68 0.67 1.80
CA LEU A 81 -6.12 0.84 0.47
C LEU A 81 -4.72 1.44 0.54
N TYR A 82 -3.74 0.67 0.06
CA TYR A 82 -2.40 1.15 -0.24
C TYR A 82 -2.43 1.84 -1.62
N TYR A 83 -2.71 3.14 -1.61
CA TYR A 83 -3.02 3.91 -2.82
C TYR A 83 -1.75 4.22 -3.62
N ARG A 84 -0.74 4.80 -2.97
CA ARG A 84 0.57 5.17 -3.54
C ARG A 84 1.65 4.86 -2.51
N PRO A 85 2.96 4.94 -2.83
CA PRO A 85 4.00 4.69 -1.85
C PRO A 85 3.77 5.50 -0.58
N PHE A 86 3.65 4.81 0.55
CA PHE A 86 3.39 5.37 1.89
C PHE A 86 2.06 6.15 2.08
N ASP A 87 1.24 6.27 1.03
CA ASP A 87 -0.09 6.87 1.07
C ASP A 87 -1.16 5.79 1.25
N VAL A 88 -1.49 5.53 2.51
CA VAL A 88 -2.55 4.61 2.93
C VAL A 88 -3.84 5.38 3.16
N ARG A 89 -4.94 4.84 2.62
CA ARG A 89 -6.28 5.42 2.63
C ARG A 89 -7.31 4.33 2.93
N TYR A 90 -8.56 4.71 3.09
CA TYR A 90 -9.71 3.82 3.14
C TYR A 90 -10.48 3.86 1.82
N LEU A 91 -10.91 2.70 1.34
CA LEU A 91 -11.71 2.54 0.13
C LEU A 91 -13.00 1.82 0.50
N PHE A 92 -14.12 2.37 0.03
CA PHE A 92 -15.38 1.65 0.02
C PHE A 92 -15.36 0.68 -1.17
N PHE A 93 -15.21 -0.61 -0.88
CA PHE A 93 -14.84 -1.65 -1.84
C PHE A 93 -16.08 -2.37 -2.38
N SER A 94 -16.78 -1.74 -3.32
CA SER A 94 -17.94 -2.31 -4.03
C SER A 94 -17.77 -2.17 -5.53
N ASP A 95 -18.19 -3.19 -6.29
CA ASP A 95 -18.21 -3.20 -7.76
C ASP A 95 -19.13 -2.11 -8.35
N HIS A 96 -19.97 -1.49 -7.53
CA HIS A 96 -20.86 -0.42 -7.96
C HIS A 96 -20.17 0.95 -8.03
N VAL A 97 -19.06 1.13 -7.31
CA VAL A 97 -18.30 2.40 -7.27
C VAL A 97 -16.82 2.24 -7.58
N VAL A 98 -16.30 1.01 -7.60
CA VAL A 98 -14.93 0.68 -7.98
C VAL A 98 -14.95 -0.06 -9.31
N ALA A 99 -14.34 0.55 -10.33
CA ALA A 99 -14.40 0.04 -11.70
C ALA A 99 -13.89 -1.41 -11.86
N ARG A 100 -12.88 -1.83 -11.08
CA ARG A 100 -12.29 -3.16 -11.12
C ARG A 100 -11.83 -3.59 -9.73
N THR A 101 -12.73 -4.16 -8.94
CA THR A 101 -12.39 -4.72 -7.62
C THR A 101 -11.50 -5.95 -7.74
N ARG A 102 -11.79 -6.83 -8.72
CA ARG A 102 -11.21 -8.17 -8.84
C ARG A 102 -11.58 -9.10 -7.68
N ILE A 103 -12.80 -8.98 -7.15
CA ILE A 103 -13.36 -9.88 -6.11
C ILE A 103 -13.25 -11.35 -6.53
N SER A 104 -13.43 -11.66 -7.83
CA SER A 104 -13.25 -13.03 -8.35
C SER A 104 -11.83 -13.60 -8.18
N LEU A 105 -10.83 -12.75 -7.93
CA LEU A 105 -9.45 -13.12 -7.61
C LEU A 105 -9.15 -13.07 -6.10
N GLY A 106 -10.18 -12.88 -5.25
CA GLY A 106 -10.06 -12.85 -3.80
C GLY A 106 -9.50 -11.55 -3.22
N SER A 107 -9.57 -10.43 -3.95
CA SER A 107 -9.02 -9.14 -3.51
C SER A 107 -9.65 -8.61 -2.21
N ASP A 108 -10.94 -8.84 -2.02
CA ASP A 108 -11.70 -8.50 -0.81
C ASP A 108 -11.23 -9.28 0.43
N LYS A 109 -10.56 -10.41 0.20
CA LYS A 109 -10.08 -11.35 1.22
C LYS A 109 -8.60 -11.19 1.53
N ILE A 110 -7.94 -10.14 1.03
CA ILE A 110 -6.54 -9.85 1.38
C ILE A 110 -6.43 -9.47 2.86
N GLY A 111 -7.37 -8.69 3.40
CA GLY A 111 -7.40 -8.34 4.83
C GLY A 111 -6.06 -7.83 5.36
N ASP A 112 -5.62 -8.39 6.49
CA ASP A 112 -4.36 -8.05 7.18
C ASP A 112 -3.14 -8.88 6.67
N ASN A 113 -3.22 -9.41 5.45
CA ASN A 113 -2.16 -10.23 4.85
C ASN A 113 -1.06 -9.38 4.24
N TYR A 114 0.19 -9.72 4.53
CA TYR A 114 1.31 -9.10 3.83
C TYR A 114 1.34 -9.54 2.38
N CYS A 115 1.45 -8.56 1.48
CA CYS A 115 1.63 -8.78 0.06
C CYS A 115 2.90 -8.09 -0.41
N LEU A 116 3.74 -8.82 -1.15
CA LEU A 116 4.81 -8.20 -1.92
C LEU A 116 4.18 -7.54 -3.14
N CYS A 117 4.58 -6.32 -3.47
CA CYS A 117 3.95 -5.52 -4.53
C CYS A 117 4.97 -4.92 -5.47
N PHE A 118 4.91 -5.32 -6.75
CA PHE A 118 5.78 -4.80 -7.81
C PHE A 118 5.14 -5.05 -9.19
N PRO A 119 5.50 -4.28 -10.23
CA PRO A 119 5.08 -4.56 -11.61
C PRO A 119 5.92 -5.69 -12.21
N ARG A 120 5.36 -6.40 -13.20
CA ARG A 120 6.10 -7.47 -13.89
C ARG A 120 7.28 -6.95 -14.74
N SER A 121 7.12 -5.80 -15.39
CA SER A 121 8.10 -5.27 -16.34
C SER A 121 8.19 -3.74 -16.22
N PRO A 122 8.84 -3.22 -15.16
CA PRO A 122 8.94 -1.78 -14.96
C PRO A 122 9.69 -1.11 -16.11
N LYS A 123 9.13 -0.01 -16.65
CA LYS A 123 9.71 0.73 -17.79
C LYS A 123 10.80 1.74 -17.39
N LYS A 124 11.38 1.60 -16.20
CA LYS A 124 12.32 2.58 -15.64
C LYS A 124 13.75 2.06 -15.71
N ASN A 125 14.70 3.00 -15.78
CA ASN A 125 16.13 2.68 -15.84
C ASN A 125 16.68 2.16 -14.51
N GLU A 126 15.96 2.36 -13.41
CA GLU A 126 16.28 1.84 -12.07
C GLU A 126 15.12 0.99 -11.56
N TYR A 127 15.45 -0.08 -10.81
CA TYR A 127 14.46 -0.94 -10.17
C TYR A 127 14.17 -0.47 -8.75
N THR A 128 13.25 0.50 -8.60
CA THR A 128 12.74 0.96 -7.28
C THR A 128 11.27 0.60 -7.08
N SER A 129 10.67 -0.15 -8.00
CA SER A 129 9.22 -0.40 -8.07
C SER A 129 8.75 -1.55 -7.17
N ILE A 130 9.20 -1.59 -5.93
CA ILE A 130 8.81 -2.64 -4.97
C ILE A 130 8.41 -2.10 -3.61
N LEU A 131 7.28 -2.58 -3.11
CA LEU A 131 6.73 -2.25 -1.78
C LEU A 131 6.07 -3.46 -1.14
N VAL A 132 5.78 -3.34 0.15
CA VAL A 132 4.89 -4.25 0.87
C VAL A 132 3.54 -3.55 1.10
N SER A 133 2.46 -4.31 1.04
CA SER A 133 1.15 -3.88 1.53
C SER A 133 0.63 -4.84 2.60
N LYS A 134 -0.30 -4.34 3.41
CA LYS A 134 -1.07 -5.12 4.38
C LYS A 134 -2.55 -4.77 4.22
N GLY A 135 -3.06 -5.09 3.04
CA GLY A 135 -4.33 -4.60 2.49
C GLY A 135 -4.31 -4.51 0.97
N ILE A 136 -5.44 -4.13 0.38
CA ILE A 136 -5.58 -3.99 -1.08
C ILE A 136 -4.71 -2.85 -1.60
N ILE A 137 -4.22 -2.98 -2.83
CA ILE A 137 -3.42 -1.95 -3.49
C ILE A 137 -4.20 -1.30 -4.62
N SER A 138 -3.87 -0.05 -4.94
CA SER A 138 -4.26 0.50 -6.23
C SER A 138 -3.30 0.03 -7.34
N ASN A 139 -3.76 0.09 -8.59
CA ASN A 139 -2.99 -0.38 -9.75
C ASN A 139 -1.62 0.29 -9.94
N LYS A 140 -1.39 1.50 -9.41
CA LYS A 140 -0.11 2.24 -9.51
C LYS A 140 0.54 2.46 -8.13
N PHE A 141 0.40 1.47 -7.24
CA PHE A 141 0.89 1.53 -5.87
C PHE A 141 2.43 1.57 -5.79
N ALA A 142 3.11 0.60 -6.41
CA ALA A 142 4.58 0.51 -6.38
C ALA A 142 5.26 1.12 -7.61
N ASP A 143 4.52 1.41 -8.69
CA ASP A 143 5.05 1.98 -9.93
C ASP A 143 4.13 3.06 -10.51
N SER A 144 4.72 4.14 -11.04
CA SER A 144 3.98 5.25 -11.66
C SER A 144 3.47 4.95 -13.07
N THR A 145 4.12 4.04 -13.78
CA THR A 145 3.91 3.74 -15.21
C THR A 145 3.24 2.40 -15.44
N GLU A 146 3.56 1.39 -14.64
CA GLU A 146 3.13 0.00 -14.82
C GLU A 146 2.20 -0.47 -13.71
N THR A 147 1.45 -1.55 -13.98
CA THR A 147 0.50 -2.09 -13.00
C THR A 147 1.25 -2.85 -11.92
N SER A 148 1.04 -2.48 -10.66
CA SER A 148 1.53 -3.24 -9.51
C SER A 148 0.65 -4.48 -9.29
N HIS A 149 1.29 -5.63 -9.10
CA HIS A 149 0.63 -6.89 -8.74
C HIS A 149 0.85 -7.19 -7.26
N MET A 150 -0.05 -7.96 -6.63
CA MET A 150 0.06 -8.42 -5.25
C MET A 150 0.47 -9.89 -5.21
N TYR A 151 1.45 -10.21 -4.38
CA TYR A 151 1.88 -11.57 -4.07
C TYR A 151 1.71 -11.80 -2.56
N PRO A 152 0.55 -12.33 -2.12
CA PRO A 152 0.24 -12.51 -0.72
C PRO A 152 1.07 -13.63 -0.09
N ILE A 153 1.50 -13.44 1.16
CA ILE A 153 2.32 -14.41 1.89
C ILE A 153 1.49 -15.61 2.36
N LYS A 154 0.18 -15.45 2.54
CA LYS A 154 -0.78 -16.54 2.84
C LYS A 154 -1.85 -16.63 1.75
N LEU A 155 -2.32 -17.84 1.46
CA LEU A 155 -3.54 -18.03 0.68
C LEU A 155 -4.72 -18.11 1.63
N ASN A 156 -5.89 -17.62 1.18
CA ASN A 156 -7.13 -17.96 1.86
C ASN A 156 -7.39 -19.44 1.64
N LYS A 157 -7.32 -20.22 2.72
CA LYS A 157 -7.84 -21.58 2.74
C LYS A 157 -9.34 -21.46 2.93
N ASP A 158 -10.07 -22.06 2.01
CA ASP A 158 -11.53 -22.11 1.95
C ASP A 158 -12.23 -20.79 1.61
N GLY A 159 -13.43 -20.90 1.03
CA GLY A 159 -14.22 -19.80 0.50
C GLY A 159 -14.65 -18.72 1.51
N ASP A 160 -14.16 -18.77 2.75
CA ASP A 160 -14.46 -17.85 3.82
C ASP A 160 -13.60 -16.57 3.77
N ASN A 161 -14.19 -15.47 4.25
CA ASN A 161 -13.60 -14.13 4.26
C ASN A 161 -12.50 -13.93 5.33
N LYS A 162 -11.92 -15.02 5.85
CA LYS A 162 -10.88 -14.98 6.89
C LYS A 162 -9.73 -15.88 6.47
N ILE A 163 -8.51 -15.35 6.52
CA ILE A 163 -7.30 -16.18 6.50
C ILE A 163 -7.32 -16.95 7.83
N GLN A 164 -7.83 -18.19 7.79
CA GLN A 164 -7.70 -19.08 8.92
C GLN A 164 -6.24 -19.50 8.99
N VAL A 165 -5.58 -19.07 10.06
CA VAL A 165 -4.22 -19.50 10.39
C VAL A 165 -4.28 -20.09 11.78
N GLU A 166 -4.06 -21.39 11.85
CA GLU A 166 -3.90 -22.07 13.13
C GLU A 166 -2.46 -21.87 13.60
N LEU A 167 -2.30 -21.50 14.88
CA LEU A 167 -0.98 -21.47 15.48
C LEU A 167 -0.54 -22.92 15.71
N GLY A 168 0.66 -23.26 15.24
CA GLY A 168 1.30 -24.53 15.57
C GLY A 168 1.73 -24.56 17.04
N ALA A 169 2.24 -25.71 17.48
CA ALA A 169 2.67 -25.95 18.85
C ALA A 169 3.72 -24.94 19.39
N SER A 170 4.43 -24.23 18.51
CA SER A 170 5.40 -23.18 18.85
C SER A 170 4.79 -21.78 19.03
N GLY A 171 3.47 -21.62 18.86
CA GLY A 171 2.81 -20.31 18.86
C GLY A 171 3.02 -19.52 17.56
N HIS A 172 3.58 -20.15 16.53
CA HIS A 172 3.76 -19.59 15.19
C HIS A 172 2.94 -20.34 14.16
N ILE A 173 2.62 -19.66 13.06
CA ILE A 173 1.91 -20.28 11.94
C ILE A 173 2.85 -21.29 11.26
N PRO A 174 2.40 -22.53 11.02
CA PRO A 174 3.18 -23.52 10.30
C PRO A 174 3.60 -23.03 8.91
N LEU A 175 4.82 -23.37 8.48
CA LEU A 175 5.31 -23.00 7.14
C LEU A 175 4.38 -23.47 6.02
N ASN A 176 3.64 -24.57 6.25
CA ASN A 176 2.68 -25.13 5.31
C ASN A 176 1.49 -24.22 5.01
N ASP A 177 1.15 -23.28 5.89
CA ASP A 177 0.03 -22.35 5.70
C ASP A 177 0.42 -21.09 4.90
N TYR A 178 1.71 -20.92 4.62
CA TYR A 178 2.18 -19.87 3.72
C TYR A 178 2.12 -20.28 2.26
N ASN A 179 1.97 -19.27 1.40
CA ASN A 179 1.88 -19.34 -0.04
C ASN A 179 3.25 -19.59 -0.70
N TYR A 180 3.90 -20.68 -0.31
CA TYR A 180 5.12 -21.18 -0.94
C TYR A 180 4.91 -22.58 -1.48
N LYS A 181 5.57 -22.92 -2.59
CA LYS A 181 5.57 -24.28 -3.15
C LYS A 181 6.26 -25.25 -2.19
N SER A 182 5.78 -26.49 -2.13
CA SER A 182 6.31 -27.53 -1.23
C SER A 182 7.81 -27.75 -1.40
N ASP A 183 8.31 -27.87 -2.63
CA ASP A 183 9.74 -28.09 -2.88
C ASP A 183 10.60 -26.91 -2.40
N PHE A 184 10.08 -25.69 -2.50
CA PHE A 184 10.76 -24.51 -1.97
C PHE A 184 10.76 -24.50 -0.44
N LYS A 185 9.65 -24.90 0.21
CA LYS A 185 9.58 -25.05 1.67
C LYS A 185 10.61 -26.08 2.16
N ASN A 186 10.69 -27.23 1.50
CA ASN A 186 11.65 -28.29 1.82
C ASN A 186 13.10 -27.79 1.70
N LYS A 187 13.41 -27.07 0.62
CA LYS A 187 14.74 -26.46 0.43
C LYS A 187 15.08 -25.44 1.52
N ILE A 188 14.10 -24.62 1.93
CA ILE A 188 14.30 -23.66 3.03
C ILE A 188 14.60 -24.39 4.34
N ILE A 189 13.84 -25.44 4.66
CA ILE A 189 14.05 -26.26 5.86
C ILE A 189 15.43 -26.91 5.84
N GLU A 190 15.85 -27.48 4.71
CA GLU A 190 17.17 -28.09 4.54
C GLU A 190 18.31 -27.08 4.77
N MET A 191 18.20 -25.89 4.17
CA MET A 191 19.26 -24.88 4.24
C MET A 191 19.31 -24.14 5.58
N TYR A 192 18.15 -23.87 6.17
CA TYR A 192 18.00 -22.90 7.26
C TYR A 192 17.41 -23.49 8.54
N GLY A 193 16.92 -24.72 8.53
CA GLY A 193 16.36 -25.42 9.68
C GLY A 193 14.84 -25.31 9.80
N ASN A 194 14.27 -26.17 10.66
CA ASN A 194 12.83 -26.25 10.91
C ASN A 194 12.27 -25.04 11.68
N ASP A 195 13.14 -24.21 12.28
CA ASP A 195 12.78 -23.03 13.06
C ASP A 195 12.52 -21.78 12.19
N VAL A 196 12.48 -21.91 10.86
CA VAL A 196 12.23 -20.80 9.94
C VAL A 196 10.73 -20.56 9.75
N LEU A 197 10.31 -19.31 9.97
CA LEU A 197 8.93 -18.89 9.76
C LEU A 197 8.70 -18.41 8.32
N GLY A 198 7.46 -18.46 7.85
CA GLY A 198 7.11 -17.95 6.52
C GLY A 198 7.41 -16.46 6.36
N GLU A 199 7.22 -15.66 7.42
CA GLU A 199 7.57 -14.25 7.44
C GLU A 199 9.09 -14.01 7.42
N ASP A 200 9.92 -14.94 7.92
CA ASP A 200 11.38 -14.81 7.81
C ASP A 200 11.81 -14.88 6.36
N ILE A 201 11.22 -15.80 5.58
CA ILE A 201 11.45 -15.94 4.15
C ILE A 201 10.97 -14.67 3.42
N PHE A 202 9.76 -14.21 3.71
CA PHE A 202 9.18 -13.02 3.09
C PHE A 202 10.05 -11.78 3.36
N SER A 203 10.48 -11.61 4.61
CA SER A 203 11.34 -10.52 5.04
C SER A 203 12.72 -10.60 4.41
N TYR A 204 13.30 -11.80 4.32
CA TYR A 204 14.56 -12.03 3.61
C TYR A 204 14.45 -11.59 2.13
N ILE A 205 13.41 -12.04 1.43
CA ILE A 205 13.13 -11.63 0.05
C ILE A 205 13.01 -10.11 -0.03
N TYR A 206 12.26 -9.50 0.87
CA TYR A 206 12.07 -8.05 0.89
C TYR A 206 13.38 -7.28 1.11
N ALA A 207 14.23 -7.75 2.02
CA ALA A 207 15.54 -7.17 2.28
C ALA A 207 16.44 -7.22 1.04
N ILE A 208 16.55 -8.39 0.38
CA ILE A 208 17.31 -8.54 -0.86
C ILE A 208 16.81 -7.57 -1.93
N LEU A 209 15.50 -7.51 -2.14
CA LEU A 209 14.89 -6.64 -3.14
C LEU A 209 14.97 -5.16 -2.78
N PHE A 210 15.31 -4.82 -1.54
CA PHE A 210 15.66 -3.47 -1.12
C PHE A 210 17.15 -3.14 -1.21
N SER A 211 18.03 -4.11 -1.43
CA SER A 211 19.46 -3.84 -1.63
C SER A 211 19.72 -3.10 -2.95
N ASN A 212 20.40 -1.96 -2.90
CA ASN A 212 20.88 -1.28 -4.10
C ASN A 212 21.98 -2.09 -4.81
N GLN A 213 22.79 -2.85 -4.06
CA GLN A 213 23.80 -3.73 -4.66
C GLN A 213 23.13 -4.81 -5.51
N TYR A 214 22.12 -5.49 -4.96
CA TYR A 214 21.33 -6.48 -5.71
C TYR A 214 20.67 -5.86 -6.94
N ARG A 215 19.96 -4.74 -6.76
CA ARG A 215 19.27 -4.06 -7.86
C ARG A 215 20.22 -3.65 -8.98
N ARG A 216 21.45 -3.26 -8.66
CA ARG A 216 22.48 -2.91 -9.66
C ARG A 216 22.99 -4.13 -10.41
N VAL A 217 23.34 -5.20 -9.71
CA VAL A 217 23.88 -6.43 -10.32
C VAL A 217 22.83 -7.13 -11.20
N PHE A 218 21.57 -7.15 -10.76
CA PHE A 218 20.49 -7.85 -11.45
C PHE A 218 19.59 -6.94 -12.29
N LEU A 219 20.00 -5.70 -12.55
CA LEU A 219 19.17 -4.65 -13.17
C LEU A 219 18.53 -5.09 -14.49
N ASP A 220 19.31 -5.72 -15.37
CA ASP A 220 18.83 -6.13 -16.69
C ASP A 220 17.75 -7.22 -16.60
N GLN A 221 17.89 -8.14 -15.64
CA GLN A 221 16.88 -9.18 -15.41
C GLN A 221 15.60 -8.60 -14.82
N LEU A 222 15.74 -7.70 -13.85
CA LEU A 222 14.64 -7.04 -13.14
C LEU A 222 13.76 -6.16 -14.05
N LYS A 223 14.25 -5.75 -15.23
CA LYS A 223 13.47 -4.98 -16.22
C LYS A 223 12.46 -5.84 -16.99
N PHE A 224 12.75 -7.13 -17.18
CA PHE A 224 12.01 -7.97 -18.11
C PHE A 224 11.30 -9.15 -17.45
N ASP A 225 11.75 -9.59 -16.28
CA ASP A 225 11.22 -10.79 -15.62
C ASP A 225 11.12 -10.65 -14.09
N TYR A 226 10.56 -11.67 -13.45
CA TYR A 226 10.44 -11.74 -12.00
C TYR A 226 11.82 -11.71 -11.31
N PRO A 227 11.92 -11.04 -10.13
CA PRO A 227 13.17 -11.02 -9.37
C PRO A 227 13.61 -12.44 -8.96
N LYS A 228 14.89 -12.73 -9.20
CA LYS A 228 15.53 -14.00 -8.78
C LYS A 228 16.28 -13.77 -7.49
N ILE A 229 15.90 -14.48 -6.42
CA ILE A 229 16.45 -14.26 -5.09
C ILE A 229 17.62 -15.23 -4.85
N PRO A 230 18.85 -14.73 -4.60
CA PRO A 230 19.97 -15.59 -4.22
C PRO A 230 19.71 -16.22 -2.85
N PHE A 231 20.23 -17.43 -2.65
CA PHE A 231 20.29 -18.05 -1.34
C PHE A 231 21.67 -17.79 -0.73
N PHE A 232 21.71 -17.38 0.54
CA PHE A 232 22.95 -17.25 1.31
C PHE A 232 23.00 -18.27 2.45
N ASP A 233 24.12 -18.31 3.19
CA ASP A 233 24.28 -19.15 4.38
C ASP A 233 23.26 -18.78 5.49
N LYS A 234 22.97 -19.72 6.39
CA LYS A 234 21.96 -19.56 7.46
C LYS A 234 22.17 -18.30 8.30
N LYS A 235 23.42 -17.95 8.62
CA LYS A 235 23.73 -16.74 9.40
C LYS A 235 23.35 -15.48 8.63
N THR A 236 23.77 -15.39 7.37
CA THR A 236 23.44 -14.27 6.48
C THR A 236 21.92 -14.16 6.24
N PHE A 237 21.23 -15.29 6.01
CA PHE A 237 19.77 -15.36 5.90
C PHE A 237 19.09 -14.74 7.12
N ARG A 238 19.44 -15.18 8.33
CA ARG A 238 18.83 -14.67 9.57
C ARG A 238 19.08 -13.17 9.78
N MET A 239 20.29 -12.69 9.46
CA MET A 239 20.60 -11.26 9.54
C MET A 239 19.75 -10.42 8.58
N LEU A 240 19.62 -10.86 7.33
CA LEU A 240 18.83 -10.16 6.32
C LEU A 240 17.32 -10.25 6.58
N ALA A 241 16.83 -11.41 7.03
CA ALA A 241 15.44 -11.58 7.46
C ALA A 241 15.08 -10.58 8.58
N LYS A 242 15.94 -10.43 9.59
CA LYS A 242 15.74 -9.46 10.68
C LYS A 242 15.62 -8.02 10.17
N LEU A 243 16.50 -7.59 9.26
CA LEU A 243 16.44 -6.26 8.65
C LEU A 243 15.20 -6.09 7.76
N GLY A 244 14.81 -7.14 7.05
CA GLY A 244 13.59 -7.17 6.24
C GLY A 244 12.31 -7.00 7.07
N HIS A 245 12.23 -7.66 8.22
CA HIS A 245 11.13 -7.51 9.17
C HIS A 245 11.00 -6.05 9.63
N GLU A 246 12.12 -5.43 9.97
CA GLU A 246 12.16 -4.02 10.38
C GLU A 246 11.70 -3.08 9.25
N LEU A 247 12.19 -3.30 8.01
CA LEU A 247 11.74 -2.55 6.83
C LEU A 247 10.24 -2.69 6.59
N ILE A 248 9.70 -3.90 6.64
CA ILE A 248 8.27 -4.15 6.43
C ILE A 248 7.45 -3.34 7.42
N LYS A 249 7.80 -3.39 8.72
CA LYS A 249 7.06 -2.68 9.76
C LYS A 249 7.08 -1.17 9.59
N TYR A 250 8.19 -0.58 9.13
CA TYR A 250 8.23 0.85 8.81
C TYR A 250 7.39 1.18 7.57
N HIS A 251 7.42 0.34 6.53
CA HIS A 251 6.66 0.56 5.30
C HIS A 251 5.15 0.34 5.45
N THR A 252 4.72 -0.45 6.43
CA THR A 252 3.31 -0.62 6.82
C THR A 252 2.88 0.27 7.99
N PHE A 253 3.78 1.09 8.54
CA PHE A 253 3.55 1.96 9.70
C PHE A 253 3.18 1.24 11.00
N GLU A 254 3.51 -0.05 11.12
CA GLU A 254 3.46 -0.79 12.39
C GLU A 254 4.54 -0.31 13.35
N LEU A 255 5.70 0.09 12.81
CA LEU A 255 6.67 0.91 13.53
C LEU A 255 6.59 2.34 13.03
N LYS A 256 6.51 3.28 13.98
CA LYS A 256 6.46 4.71 13.71
C LYS A 256 7.75 5.36 14.17
N HIS A 257 8.35 6.14 13.28
CA HIS A 257 9.44 7.06 13.58
C HIS A 257 9.07 8.39 12.96
N ARG A 258 9.34 9.50 13.64
CA ARG A 258 8.99 10.84 13.15
C ARG A 258 10.23 11.69 13.07
N ILE A 259 10.40 12.36 11.95
CA ILE A 259 11.38 13.43 11.80
C ILE A 259 10.72 14.64 11.14
N GLY A 260 11.40 15.76 11.25
CA GLY A 260 10.97 17.01 10.67
C GLY A 260 9.96 17.76 11.54
N GLU A 261 10.04 19.08 11.47
CA GLU A 261 9.22 20.00 12.23
C GLU A 261 8.43 20.89 11.28
N PHE A 262 7.14 21.06 11.58
CA PHE A 262 6.25 21.89 10.77
C PHE A 262 6.10 23.27 11.40
N HIS A 263 6.37 24.29 10.59
CA HIS A 263 6.16 25.69 10.96
C HIS A 263 5.06 26.24 10.08
N GLY A 264 3.93 26.62 10.68
CA GLY A 264 2.78 27.15 9.97
C GLY A 264 1.48 26.93 10.75
N LYS A 265 0.43 27.69 10.41
CA LYS A 265 -0.87 27.57 11.08
C LYS A 265 -1.70 26.38 10.61
N ARG A 266 -1.63 26.07 9.31
CA ARG A 266 -2.38 24.97 8.68
C ARG A 266 -1.61 24.35 7.52
N TRP A 267 -1.86 23.07 7.28
CA TRP A 267 -1.42 22.39 6.08
C TRP A 267 -2.24 22.88 4.88
N SER A 268 -1.58 23.55 3.94
CA SER A 268 -2.14 23.93 2.66
C SER A 268 -0.98 24.05 1.67
N VAL A 269 -1.06 23.34 0.54
CA VAL A 269 0.01 23.33 -0.46
C VAL A 269 -0.43 24.19 -1.64
N ASP A 270 0.23 25.34 -1.80
CA ASP A 270 -0.12 26.31 -2.84
C ASP A 270 0.39 25.88 -4.22
N ASN A 271 -0.18 26.47 -5.28
CA ASN A 271 0.32 26.29 -6.63
C ASN A 271 1.80 26.71 -6.73
N GLY A 272 2.61 25.88 -7.37
CA GLY A 272 4.06 26.09 -7.49
C GLY A 272 4.89 25.53 -6.32
N PHE A 273 4.26 24.91 -5.32
CA PHE A 273 4.91 24.21 -4.20
C PHE A 273 4.78 22.68 -4.32
N PRO A 274 5.52 21.86 -3.54
CA PRO A 274 6.55 22.24 -2.57
C PRO A 274 7.88 22.69 -3.21
N LYS A 275 8.63 23.53 -2.49
CA LYS A 275 9.96 24.01 -2.87
C LYS A 275 10.97 23.73 -1.77
N LEU A 276 12.16 23.23 -2.13
CA LEU A 276 13.27 23.06 -1.20
C LEU A 276 14.17 24.29 -1.27
N GLU A 277 14.17 25.12 -0.22
CA GLU A 277 14.92 26.38 -0.15
C GLU A 277 15.63 26.47 1.20
N ALA A 278 16.95 26.67 1.19
CA ALA A 278 17.76 26.79 2.41
C ALA A 278 17.51 25.68 3.46
N GLY A 279 17.39 24.43 3.01
CA GLY A 279 17.13 23.27 3.89
C GLY A 279 15.68 23.12 4.36
N LYS A 280 14.78 24.01 3.93
CA LYS A 280 13.35 24.01 4.28
C LYS A 280 12.50 23.55 3.11
N ILE A 281 11.54 22.67 3.36
CA ILE A 281 10.52 22.25 2.39
C ILE A 281 9.31 23.16 2.57
N LYS A 282 9.29 24.26 1.82
CA LYS A 282 8.16 25.19 1.81
C LYS A 282 6.97 24.53 1.11
N ILE A 283 5.78 24.69 1.70
CA ILE A 283 4.52 24.23 1.11
C ILE A 283 3.64 25.40 0.65
N ASN A 284 3.89 26.58 1.19
CA ASN A 284 3.39 27.88 0.75
C ASN A 284 4.32 28.99 1.28
N ASN A 285 3.93 30.25 1.15
CA ASN A 285 4.75 31.38 1.61
C ASN A 285 4.89 31.47 3.15
N ASN A 286 3.95 30.89 3.91
CA ASN A 286 3.83 31.03 5.36
C ASN A 286 4.06 29.71 6.12
N ALA A 287 4.30 28.61 5.41
CA ALA A 287 4.44 27.29 6.02
C ALA A 287 5.51 26.43 5.35
N TYR A 288 6.27 25.72 6.19
CA TYR A 288 7.36 24.86 5.74
C TYR A 288 7.67 23.74 6.73
N PHE A 289 8.40 22.74 6.25
CA PHE A 289 9.06 21.74 7.08
C PHE A 289 10.57 21.99 7.15
N GLU A 290 11.18 21.82 8.32
CA GLU A 290 12.63 21.74 8.49
C GLU A 290 13.04 20.43 9.17
N ASN A 291 14.35 20.21 9.37
CA ASN A 291 14.90 18.97 9.96
C ASN A 291 14.57 17.69 9.17
N ILE A 292 14.47 17.79 7.84
CA ILE A 292 14.31 16.65 6.93
C ILE A 292 15.53 16.56 6.01
N PRO A 293 16.34 15.49 6.11
CA PRO A 293 17.50 15.29 5.24
C PRO A 293 17.14 15.28 3.75
N ASN A 294 18.03 15.81 2.90
CA ASN A 294 17.78 15.94 1.46
C ASN A 294 17.58 14.58 0.76
N ASN A 295 18.32 13.54 1.16
CA ASN A 295 18.14 12.17 0.65
C ASN A 295 16.75 11.60 1.02
N VAL A 296 16.23 11.91 2.20
CA VAL A 296 14.86 11.56 2.61
C VAL A 296 13.83 12.29 1.75
N TYR A 297 14.00 13.60 1.55
CA TYR A 297 13.08 14.39 0.71
C TYR A 297 13.06 13.93 -0.76
N ARG A 298 14.22 13.56 -1.30
CA ARG A 298 14.36 13.13 -2.70
C ARG A 298 14.01 11.67 -2.94
N PHE A 299 13.74 10.90 -1.89
CA PHE A 299 13.44 9.47 -1.98
C PHE A 299 12.27 9.20 -2.93
N ASP A 300 12.45 8.19 -3.78
CA ASP A 300 11.42 7.75 -4.72
C ASP A 300 11.25 6.24 -4.76
N VAL A 301 10.04 5.87 -5.19
CA VAL A 301 9.63 4.48 -5.40
C VAL A 301 8.87 4.44 -6.72
N GLY A 302 9.36 3.65 -7.67
CA GLY A 302 8.74 3.45 -8.98
C GLY A 302 8.47 4.74 -9.75
N GLY A 303 9.38 5.72 -9.64
CA GLY A 303 9.27 7.03 -10.28
C GLY A 303 8.35 8.03 -9.57
N ARG A 304 7.93 7.76 -8.33
CA ARG A 304 7.17 8.70 -7.48
C ARG A 304 8.04 9.27 -6.39
N LYS A 305 8.17 10.60 -6.36
CA LYS A 305 8.82 11.32 -5.25
C LYS A 305 7.88 11.29 -4.05
N VAL A 306 8.17 10.41 -3.08
CA VAL A 306 7.19 9.98 -2.05
C VAL A 306 6.64 11.17 -1.27
N LEU A 307 7.52 11.98 -0.68
CA LEU A 307 7.11 13.13 0.13
C LEU A 307 6.44 14.24 -0.72
N VAL A 308 6.91 14.47 -1.94
CA VAL A 308 6.30 15.46 -2.86
C VAL A 308 4.89 15.04 -3.26
N ASP A 309 4.70 13.76 -3.60
CA ASP A 309 3.39 13.20 -3.95
C ASP A 309 2.43 13.29 -2.76
N LEU A 310 2.91 13.01 -1.54
CA LEU A 310 2.12 13.11 -0.31
C LEU A 310 1.62 14.55 -0.08
N LEU A 311 2.50 15.54 -0.26
CA LEU A 311 2.18 16.96 -0.16
C LEU A 311 1.09 17.38 -1.15
N LYS A 312 1.24 17.00 -2.42
CA LYS A 312 0.32 17.42 -3.48
C LYS A 312 -1.01 16.67 -3.49
N LYS A 313 -1.04 15.39 -3.09
CA LYS A 313 -2.19 14.49 -3.32
C LYS A 313 -3.09 14.28 -2.12
N ARG A 314 -2.66 14.68 -0.92
CA ARG A 314 -3.50 14.73 0.26
C ARG A 314 -4.09 16.13 0.38
N GLY A 315 -5.09 16.40 -0.46
CA GLY A 315 -5.77 17.69 -0.57
C GLY A 315 -6.71 18.03 0.60
N CYS A 316 -6.45 17.52 1.80
CA CYS A 316 -7.26 17.80 2.97
C CYS A 316 -6.51 18.80 3.86
N GLU A 317 -7.18 19.85 4.33
CA GLU A 317 -6.63 20.76 5.34
C GLU A 317 -6.57 20.05 6.71
N GLY A 318 -5.54 20.29 7.52
CA GLY A 318 -5.50 19.86 8.93
C GLY A 318 -4.18 19.25 9.44
N TYR A 319 -4.07 19.13 10.78
CA TYR A 319 -2.86 18.66 11.49
C TYR A 319 -2.54 17.17 11.28
N GLY A 320 -3.53 16.31 10.97
CA GLY A 320 -3.30 14.88 10.71
C GLY A 320 -2.35 14.63 9.53
N ASN A 321 -2.32 15.54 8.56
CA ASN A 321 -1.41 15.46 7.42
C ASN A 321 0.04 15.80 7.78
N VAL A 322 0.26 16.72 8.72
CA VAL A 322 1.59 17.03 9.26
C VAL A 322 2.19 15.79 9.93
N GLN A 323 1.45 15.18 10.85
CA GLN A 323 1.91 13.99 11.55
C GLN A 323 2.27 12.87 10.58
N ARG A 324 1.38 12.58 9.62
CA ARG A 324 1.62 11.51 8.66
C ARG A 324 2.78 11.81 7.70
N PHE A 325 3.01 13.07 7.35
CA PHE A 325 4.18 13.48 6.59
C PHE A 325 5.47 13.22 7.37
N CYS A 326 5.54 13.65 8.64
CA CYS A 326 6.69 13.39 9.51
C CYS A 326 6.92 11.90 9.77
N GLU A 327 5.84 11.11 9.95
CA GLU A 327 5.92 9.64 10.06
C GLU A 327 6.46 9.00 8.78
N THR A 328 6.05 9.52 7.61
CA THR A 328 6.54 9.01 6.32
C THR A 328 8.01 9.38 6.12
N ALA A 329 8.40 10.60 6.46
CA ALA A 329 9.80 11.03 6.41
C ALA A 329 10.67 10.18 7.35
N GLY A 330 10.18 9.87 8.55
CA GLY A 330 10.89 9.01 9.50
C GLY A 330 10.98 7.56 9.03
N ALA A 331 9.92 7.02 8.44
CA ALA A 331 9.96 5.69 7.82
C ALA A 331 11.02 5.64 6.71
N ILE A 332 11.07 6.63 5.81
CA ILE A 332 12.09 6.73 4.75
C ILE A 332 13.50 6.84 5.32
N GLN A 333 13.71 7.64 6.37
CA GLN A 333 15.02 7.71 7.03
C GLN A 333 15.48 6.33 7.52
N LYS A 334 14.58 5.59 8.17
CA LYS A 334 14.86 4.23 8.62
C LYS A 334 15.06 3.26 7.45
N THR A 335 14.32 3.43 6.36
CA THR A 335 14.55 2.69 5.11
C THR A 335 15.98 2.86 4.62
N LEU A 336 16.49 4.10 4.56
CA LEU A 336 17.85 4.39 4.09
C LEU A 336 18.91 3.79 5.03
N GLU A 337 18.77 3.96 6.34
CA GLU A 337 19.68 3.38 7.34
C GLU A 337 19.72 1.84 7.26
N ILE A 338 18.57 1.18 7.10
CA ILE A 338 18.49 -0.28 7.02
C ILE A 338 19.02 -0.76 5.66
N GLN A 339 18.70 -0.05 4.58
CA GLN A 339 19.19 -0.36 3.24
C GLN A 339 20.72 -0.34 3.19
N GLU A 340 21.38 0.61 3.85
CA GLU A 340 22.84 0.64 3.96
C GLU A 340 23.39 -0.60 4.68
N LYS A 341 22.74 -1.06 5.76
CA LYS A 341 23.14 -2.29 6.48
C LYS A 341 22.98 -3.52 5.60
N ILE A 342 21.86 -3.61 4.87
CA ILE A 342 21.61 -4.68 3.89
C ILE A 342 22.68 -4.67 2.82
N ASP A 343 22.98 -3.51 2.23
CA ASP A 343 23.96 -3.37 1.14
C ASP A 343 25.36 -3.80 1.58
N LYS A 344 25.77 -3.48 2.81
CA LYS A 344 27.05 -3.96 3.37
C LYS A 344 27.11 -5.49 3.43
N ILE A 345 26.02 -6.16 3.80
CA ILE A 345 25.94 -7.62 3.83
C ILE A 345 25.96 -8.17 2.41
N VAL A 346 25.06 -7.69 1.55
CA VAL A 346 24.83 -8.21 0.20
C VAL A 346 26.06 -8.01 -0.70
N LYS A 347 26.73 -6.85 -0.64
CA LYS A 347 27.94 -6.56 -1.44
C LYS A 347 29.03 -7.61 -1.29
N THR A 348 29.15 -8.23 -0.12
CA THR A 348 30.16 -9.26 0.15
C THR A 348 29.79 -10.64 -0.43
N LYS A 349 28.56 -10.79 -0.92
CA LYS A 349 27.95 -12.08 -1.29
C LYS A 349 27.51 -12.16 -2.76
N ILE A 350 27.34 -11.03 -3.43
CA ILE A 350 27.04 -10.96 -4.86
C ILE A 350 28.21 -10.27 -5.56
N GLN A 351 28.83 -10.98 -6.51
CA GLN A 351 29.83 -10.43 -7.43
C GLN A 351 29.21 -10.38 -8.81
#